data_AF-A0A7K3ZWL4-F1
#
_entry.id   AF-A0A7K3ZWL4-F1
#
_cell.length_a   1.000
_cell.length_b   1.000
_cell.length_c   1.000
_cell.angle_alpha   90.00
_cell.angle_beta   90.00
_cell.angle_gamma   90.00
#
_symmetry.space_group_name_H-M   'P 1'
#
loop_
_entity.id
_entity.type
_entity.pdbx_description
1 polymer ?
#
loop_
_entity_poly.entity_id
_entity_poly.type
_entity_poly.pdbx_seq_one_letter_code
_entity_poly.pdbx_strand_id
1 'polypeptide(L)' 'MFAEYIQAALERAQYKIIDDEEPYFATVPELPGVWASGKTIEECRKELMSVIEGWVLLRLRMGRSIPSFLTA' A
#
# COMPACT_ATOMS: atom_id res chain seq x y z
N MET A 1 -0.75 -11.99 -11.96
CA MET A 1 -1.35 -10.80 -12.61
C MET A 1 -1.23 -9.59 -11.65
N PHE A 2 -1.77 -8.43 -12.03
CA PHE A 2 -1.64 -7.20 -11.25
C PHE A 2 -2.33 -7.26 -9.87
N ALA A 3 -3.47 -7.97 -9.78
CA ALA A 3 -4.19 -8.16 -8.53
C ALA A 3 -3.36 -8.91 -7.47
N GLU A 4 -2.59 -9.93 -7.88
CA GLU A 4 -1.71 -10.71 -7.01
C GLU A 4 -0.54 -9.87 -6.50
N TYR A 5 -0.05 -8.91 -7.30
CA TYR A 5 0.94 -7.95 -6.85
C TYR A 5 0.38 -7.06 -5.74
N ILE A 6 -0.83 -6.52 -5.93
CA ILE A 6 -1.50 -5.69 -4.92
C ILE A 6 -1.73 -6.50 -3.65
N GLN A 7 -2.23 -7.73 -3.78
CA GLN A 7 -2.44 -8.61 -2.64
C GLN A 7 -1.13 -8.89 -1.88
N ALA A 8 -0.04 -9.20 -2.59
CA ALA A 8 1.27 -9.42 -1.97
C ALA A 8 1.81 -8.16 -1.27
N ALA A 9 1.53 -6.97 -1.80
CA ALA A 9 1.87 -5.70 -1.14
C ALA A 9 1.02 -5.49 0.13
N LEU A 10 -0.28 -5.78 0.08
CA LEU A 10 -1.19 -5.68 1.23
C LEU A 10 -0.84 -6.66 2.36
N GLU A 11 -0.31 -7.84 2.02
CA GLU A 11 0.18 -8.83 3.01
C GLU A 11 1.43 -8.34 3.77
N ARG A 12 2.17 -7.39 3.19
CA ARG A 12 3.35 -6.73 3.80
C ARG A 12 3.01 -5.41 4.49
N ALA A 13 1.74 -5.02 4.47
CA ALA A 13 1.30 -3.78 5.10
C ALA A 13 1.49 -3.83 6.62
N GLN A 14 2.06 -2.77 7.17
CA GLN A 14 2.20 -2.57 8.60
C GLN A 14 1.18 -1.53 9.07
N TYR A 15 0.36 -1.92 10.04
CA TYR A 15 -0.69 -1.08 10.63
C TYR A 15 -0.24 -0.52 11.97
N LYS A 16 -0.62 0.72 12.25
CA LYS A 16 -0.41 1.40 13.53
C LYS A 16 -1.66 2.20 13.88
N ILE A 17 -1.93 2.33 15.18
CA ILE A 17 -2.91 3.29 15.67
C ILE A 17 -2.17 4.59 16.01
N ILE A 18 -2.68 5.70 15.50
CA ILE A 18 -2.13 7.05 15.73
C ILE A 18 -3.19 7.96 16.36
N ASP A 19 -2.74 9.09 16.93
CA ASP A 19 -3.61 10.14 17.46
C ASP A 19 -4.02 11.08 16.31
N ASP A 20 -5.06 10.70 15.57
CA ASP A 20 -5.60 11.40 14.40
C ASP A 20 -7.12 11.13 14.26
N GLU A 21 -7.82 11.93 13.45
CA GLU A 21 -9.23 11.68 13.09
C GLU A 21 -9.43 10.34 12.36
N GLU A 22 -8.40 9.89 11.64
CA GLU A 22 -8.31 8.58 11.00
C GLU A 22 -7.23 7.73 11.70
N PRO A 23 -7.56 7.09 12.83
CA PRO A 23 -6.56 6.51 13.72
C PRO A 23 -5.84 5.30 13.13
N TYR A 24 -6.40 4.62 12.12
CA TYR A 24 -5.76 3.46 11.51
C TYR A 24 -4.85 3.91 10.37
N PHE A 25 -3.54 3.85 10.61
CA PHE A 25 -2.52 4.22 9.63
C PHE A 25 -1.78 2.97 9.15
N ALA A 26 -1.59 2.84 7.83
CA ALA A 26 -0.91 1.73 7.23
C ALA A 26 0.19 2.19 6.26
N THR A 27 1.27 1.40 6.19
CA THR A 27 2.39 1.60 5.27
C THR A 27 2.79 0.27 4.64
N VAL A 28 3.43 0.31 3.48
CA VAL A 28 4.11 -0.87 2.90
C VAL A 28 5.61 -0.54 2.83
N PRO A 29 6.45 -1.09 3.72
CA PRO A 29 7.86 -0.71 3.83
C PRO A 29 8.64 -0.81 2.51
N GLU A 30 8.32 -1.82 1.70
CA GLU A 30 8.95 -2.06 0.40
C GLU A 30 8.51 -1.07 -0.69
N LEU A 31 7.46 -0.28 -0.46
CA LEU A 31 6.92 0.73 -1.38
C LEU A 31 7.10 2.14 -0.79
N PRO A 32 8.28 2.78 -0.97
CA PRO A 32 8.54 4.09 -0.39
C PRO A 32 7.49 5.14 -0.78
N GLY A 33 6.96 5.82 0.23
CA GLY A 33 5.93 6.85 0.08
C GLY A 33 4.50 6.31 -0.01
N VAL A 34 4.29 4.98 0.00
CA VAL A 34 2.95 4.39 0.09
C VAL A 34 2.51 4.32 1.54
N TRP A 35 1.43 5.02 1.84
CA TRP A 35 0.74 4.96 3.11
C TRP A 35 -0.74 5.33 2.91
N ALA A 36 -1.58 4.96 3.87
CA ALA A 36 -2.98 5.35 3.92
C ALA A 36 -3.46 5.42 5.38
N SER A 37 -4.53 6.17 5.60
CA SER A 37 -5.25 6.23 6.88
C SER A 37 -6.72 5.89 6.69
N GLY A 38 -7.43 5.59 7.78
CA GLY A 38 -8.89 5.42 7.76
C GLY A 38 -9.49 5.39 9.16
N LYS A 39 -10.81 5.56 9.25
CA LYS A 39 -11.54 5.52 10.54
C LYS A 39 -11.72 4.09 11.04
N THR A 40 -11.62 3.11 10.14
CA THR A 40 -11.62 1.68 10.42
C THR A 40 -10.45 0.99 9.72
N ILE A 41 -10.12 -0.24 10.17
CA ILE A 41 -9.08 -1.07 9.53
C ILE A 41 -9.45 -1.34 8.07
N GLU A 42 -10.72 -1.67 7.80
CA GLU A 42 -11.23 -1.96 6.47
C GLU A 42 -11.15 -0.76 5.53
N GLU A 43 -11.49 0.44 6.01
CA GLU A 43 -11.34 1.68 5.24
C GLU A 43 -9.87 1.97 4.93
N CYS A 44 -9.00 1.90 5.94
CA CYS A 44 -7.56 2.07 5.76
C CYS A 44 -6.99 1.08 4.74
N ARG A 45 -7.39 -0.20 4.81
CA ARG A 45 -6.98 -1.25 3.86
C ARG A 45 -7.46 -0.96 2.44
N LYS A 46 -8.71 -0.50 2.29
CA LYS A 46 -9.29 -0.13 0.99
C LYS A 46 -8.56 1.06 0.38
N GLU A 47 -8.26 2.09 1.17
CA GLU A 47 -7.52 3.26 0.72
C GLU A 47 -6.08 2.87 0.34
N LEU A 48 -5.42 2.05 1.17
CA LEU A 48 -4.07 1.55 0.89
C LEU A 48 -3.99 0.82 -0.46
N MET A 49 -5.02 0.05 -0.80
CA MET A 49 -5.13 -0.61 -2.11
C MET A 49 -5.12 0.40 -3.26
N SER A 50 -5.90 1.48 -3.16
CA SER A 50 -5.95 2.54 -4.17
C SER A 50 -4.61 3.29 -4.29
N VAL A 51 -3.97 3.58 -3.17
CA VAL A 51 -2.65 4.24 -3.15
C VAL A 51 -1.60 3.35 -3.81
N ILE A 52 -1.60 2.03 -3.56
CA ILE A 52 -0.69 1.07 -4.22
C ILE A 52 -0.91 1.08 -5.74
N GLU A 53 -2.16 1.06 -6.21
CA GLU A 53 -2.47 1.12 -7.64
C GLU A 53 -1.93 2.39 -8.30
N GLY A 54 -2.20 3.55 -7.71
CA GLY A 54 -1.72 4.84 -8.20
C GLY A 54 -0.19 4.93 -8.20
N TRP A 55 0.45 4.41 -7.15
CA TRP A 55 1.90 4.38 -7.03
C TRP A 55 2.55 3.51 -8.12
N VAL A 56 1.98 2.33 -8.40
CA VAL A 56 2.48 1.45 -9.47
C VAL A 56 2.30 2.12 -10.83
N LEU A 57 1.12 2.68 -11.11
CA LEU A 57 0.85 3.42 -12.36
C LEU A 57 1.86 4.54 -12.58
N LEU A 58 2.14 5.34 -11.55
CA LEU A 58 3.09 6.45 -11.62
C LEU A 58 4.51 5.95 -11.91
N ARG A 59 4.96 4.90 -11.21
CA ARG A 59 6.28 4.28 -11.43
C ARG A 59 6.45 3.79 -12.85
N LEU A 60 5.46 3.06 -13.38
CA LEU A 60 5.47 2.55 -14.74
C LEU A 60 5.50 3.68 -15.78
N ARG A 61 4.69 4.73 -15.58
CA ARG A 61 4.68 5.91 -16.45
C ARG A 61 6.04 6.63 -16.49
N MET A 62 6.76 6.62 -15.38
CA MET A 62 8.11 7.20 -15.29
C MET A 62 9.22 6.26 -15.76
N GLY A 63 8.90 5.05 -16.27
CA GLY A 63 9.90 4.05 -16.65
C GLY A 63 10.73 3.51 -15.48
N ARG A 64 10.21 3.59 -14.26
CA ARG A 64 10.88 3.07 -13.05
C ARG A 64 10.42 1.64 -12.77
N SER A 65 11.35 0.80 -12.29
CA SER A 65 11.03 -0.55 -11.85
C SER A 65 10.12 -0.54 -10.63
N ILE A 66 9.33 -1.60 -10.46
CA ILE A 66 8.56 -1.87 -9.24
C ILE A 66 9.22 -3.04 -8.48
N PRO A 67 9.27 -3.02 -7.14
CA PRO A 67 9.85 -4.10 -6.35
C PRO A 67 9.11 -5.42 -6.59
N SER A 68 9.81 -6.54 -6.67
CA SER A 68 9.16 -7.85 -6.76
C SER A 68 8.91 -8.42 -5.36
N PHE A 69 7.70 -8.91 -5.11
CA PHE A 69 7.33 -9.56 -3.85
C PHE A 69 7.48 -11.07 -3.84
N LEU A 70 8.06 -11.65 -4.90
CA LEU A 70 8.38 -13.08 -4.97
C LEU A 70 9.31 -13.45 -3.80
N THR A 71 8.73 -14.07 -2.78
CA THR A 71 9.44 -14.94 -1.86
C THR A 71 9.88 -16.19 -2.62
N ALA A 72 11.14 -16.56 -2.44
CA ALA A 72 11.69 -17.86 -2.85
C ALA A 72 10.94 -19.01 -2.18
#